data_AF-A0A9Y6J953-F1
#
_entry.id   AF-A0A9Y6J953-F1
#
_cell.length_a   1.000
_cell.length_b   1.000
_cell.length_c   1.000
_cell.angle_alpha   90.00
_cell.angle_beta   90.00
_cell.angle_gamma   90.00
#
_symmetry.space_group_name_H-M   'P 1'
#
loop_
_entity.id
_entity.type
_entity.pdbx_description
1 polymer ?
#
loop_
_entity_poly.entity_id
_entity_poly.type
_entity_poly.pdbx_seq_one_letter_code
_entity_poly.pdbx_strand_id
1 'polypeptide(L)'
;MEITPPVIGVHRFDSADYEVSSLSPQVEVRAVVEGQFLSRRLHAERLGYSIIPGTRVLATGRASSNKEILQVLSDVFNAPVYTIDLSDSTCLGSAYRALHGLVAESGASFVDVVKKAPEPRLVATPHPKVMMMRAPL
;
A
#
# COMPACT_ATOMS: atom_id res chain seq x y z
N MET A 1 12.54 -7.12 11.73
CA MET A 1 11.60 -8.17 12.18
C MET A 1 10.35 -8.02 11.31
N GLU A 2 10.08 -8.97 10.43
CA GLU A 2 8.96 -8.90 9.49
C GLU A 2 7.68 -9.42 10.17
N ILE A 3 6.53 -8.78 9.92
CA ILE A 3 5.23 -9.11 10.54
C ILE A 3 4.52 -10.19 9.71
N THR A 4 5.24 -11.25 9.35
CA THR A 4 4.66 -12.43 8.71
C THR A 4 4.83 -13.62 9.66
N PRO A 5 3.81 -14.48 9.83
CA PRO A 5 3.95 -15.69 10.62
C PRO A 5 5.17 -16.49 10.12
N PRO A 6 5.96 -17.11 11.02
CA PRO A 6 7.08 -17.93 10.60
C PRO A 6 6.58 -19.21 9.93
N VAL A 7 6.33 -19.14 8.63
CA VAL A 7 6.15 -20.32 7.78
C VAL A 7 7.52 -20.75 7.31
N ILE A 8 7.87 -22.01 7.59
CA ILE A 8 9.12 -22.62 7.13
C ILE A 8 8.81 -23.42 5.85
N GLY A 9 9.63 -23.23 4.82
CA GLY A 9 9.51 -23.95 3.55
C GLY A 9 8.86 -23.11 2.43
N VAL A 10 8.83 -23.69 1.23
CA VAL A 10 8.18 -23.11 0.06
C VAL A 10 6.94 -23.90 -0.26
N HIS A 11 5.79 -23.28 -0.05
CA HIS A 11 4.47 -23.87 -0.27
C HIS A 11 3.85 -23.21 -1.50
N ARG A 12 3.35 -24.01 -2.45
CA ARG A 12 2.74 -23.53 -3.69
C ARG A 12 1.37 -24.16 -3.83
N PHE A 13 0.38 -23.33 -4.12
CA PHE A 13 -0.99 -23.76 -4.35
C PHE A 13 -1.45 -23.22 -5.70
N ASP A 14 -2.18 -24.03 -6.46
CA ASP A 14 -2.85 -23.56 -7.66
C ASP A 14 -4.15 -22.80 -7.32
N SER A 15 -4.89 -22.36 -8.34
CA SER A 15 -6.14 -21.62 -8.16
C SER A 15 -7.29 -22.45 -7.57
N ALA A 16 -7.14 -23.77 -7.46
CA ALA A 16 -8.10 -24.68 -6.86
C ALA A 16 -7.64 -25.16 -5.46
N ASP A 17 -6.67 -24.45 -4.87
CA ASP A 17 -6.06 -24.74 -3.56
C ASP A 17 -5.35 -26.11 -3.48
N TYR A 18 -4.97 -26.70 -4.61
CA TYR A 18 -4.15 -27.92 -4.62
C TYR A 18 -2.67 -27.59 -4.51
N GLU A 19 -1.96 -28.35 -3.68
CA GLU A 19 -0.50 -28.24 -3.58
C GLU A 19 0.16 -28.66 -4.90
N VAL A 20 1.06 -27.81 -5.41
CA VAL A 20 1.78 -28.06 -6.66
C VAL A 20 3.29 -28.02 -6.45
N SER A 21 4.02 -28.82 -7.22
CA SER A 21 5.49 -28.88 -7.12
C SER A 21 6.18 -27.65 -7.71
N SER A 22 5.52 -26.94 -8.63
CA SER A 22 6.08 -25.77 -9.32
C SER A 22 4.99 -24.86 -9.88
N LEU A 23 5.36 -23.58 -10.06
CA LEU A 23 4.58 -22.59 -10.77
C LEU A 23 5.46 -22.01 -11.89
N SER A 24 4.85 -21.34 -12.87
CA SER A 24 5.66 -20.58 -13.82
C SER A 24 6.38 -19.44 -13.09
N PRO A 25 7.60 -19.03 -13.52
CA PRO A 25 8.35 -17.97 -12.85
C PRO A 25 7.55 -16.67 -12.69
N GLN A 26 6.70 -16.34 -13.67
CA GLN A 26 5.86 -15.15 -13.67
C GLN A 26 4.77 -15.25 -12.57
N VAL A 27 4.16 -16.43 -12.40
CA VAL A 27 3.16 -16.66 -11.36
C VAL A 27 3.82 -16.64 -9.99
N GLU A 28 5.02 -17.23 -9.85
CA GLU A 28 5.73 -17.29 -8.57
C GLU A 28 6.13 -15.90 -8.07
N VAL A 29 6.70 -15.05 -8.95
CA VAL A 29 7.01 -13.65 -8.60
C VAL A 29 5.75 -12.89 -8.18
N ARG A 30 4.65 -13.05 -8.95
CA ARG A 30 3.39 -12.37 -8.64
C ARG A 30 2.78 -12.85 -7.32
N ALA A 31 2.80 -14.15 -7.05
CA ALA A 31 2.27 -14.75 -5.83
C ALA A 31 2.96 -14.20 -4.57
N VAL A 32 4.29 -14.03 -4.62
CA VAL A 32 5.05 -13.43 -3.51
C VAL A 32 4.62 -11.99 -3.25
N VAL A 33 4.53 -11.17 -4.29
CA VAL A 33 4.14 -9.75 -4.17
C VAL A 33 2.69 -9.61 -3.70
N GLU A 34 1.77 -10.39 -4.28
CA GLU A 34 0.36 -10.41 -3.89
C GLU A 34 0.19 -10.88 -2.44
N GLY A 35 0.85 -11.96 -2.03
CA GLY A 35 0.79 -12.47 -0.65
C GLY A 35 1.27 -11.45 0.36
N GLN A 36 2.35 -10.72 0.05
CA GLN A 36 2.85 -9.63 0.87
C GLN A 36 1.85 -8.48 1.03
N PHE A 37 1.12 -8.10 -0.02
CA PHE A 37 0.09 -7.05 0.08
C PHE A 37 -1.20 -7.53 0.73
N LEU A 38 -1.60 -8.79 0.48
CA LEU A 38 -2.75 -9.40 1.14
C LEU A 38 -2.54 -9.50 2.65
N SER A 39 -1.34 -9.89 3.09
CA SER A 39 -0.98 -9.90 4.51
C SER A 39 -1.13 -8.51 5.15
N ARG A 40 -0.67 -7.45 4.47
CA ARG A 40 -0.81 -6.06 4.95
C ARG A 40 -2.27 -5.60 4.96
N ARG A 41 -3.05 -5.95 3.93
CA ARG A 41 -4.48 -5.64 3.86
C ARG A 41 -5.23 -6.30 5.02
N LEU A 42 -5.03 -7.60 5.22
CA LEU A 42 -5.64 -8.36 6.32
C LEU A 42 -5.25 -7.77 7.69
N HIS A 43 -3.98 -7.39 7.85
CA HIS A 43 -3.52 -6.76 9.09
C HIS A 43 -4.19 -5.40 9.32
N ALA A 44 -4.32 -4.58 8.28
CA ALA A 44 -5.02 -3.29 8.37
C ALA A 44 -6.51 -3.48 8.69
N GLU A 45 -7.19 -4.43 8.04
CA GLU A 45 -8.59 -4.76 8.31
C GLU A 45 -8.80 -5.20 9.78
N ARG A 46 -7.88 -5.99 10.33
CA ARG A 46 -7.87 -6.36 11.76
C ARG A 46 -7.66 -5.18 12.71
N LEU A 47 -7.02 -4.11 12.26
CA LEU A 47 -6.89 -2.86 13.02
C LEU A 47 -8.10 -1.93 12.84
N GLY A 48 -9.14 -2.36 12.12
CA GLY A 48 -10.38 -1.61 11.89
C GLY A 48 -10.38 -0.73 10.65
N TYR A 49 -9.39 -0.86 9.75
CA TYR A 49 -9.40 -0.14 8.48
C TYR A 49 -10.32 -0.83 7.47
N SER A 50 -11.16 -0.04 6.80
CA SER A 50 -12.00 -0.53 5.71
C SER A 50 -11.68 0.22 4.42
N ILE A 51 -11.66 -0.50 3.31
CA ILE A 51 -11.58 0.10 1.97
C ILE A 51 -12.97 0.61 1.62
N ILE A 52 -13.12 1.94 1.53
CA ILE A 52 -14.38 2.64 1.26
C ILE A 52 -14.23 3.56 0.04
N PRO A 53 -15.33 4.07 -0.55
CA PRO A 53 -15.23 5.08 -1.60
C PRO A 53 -14.39 6.27 -1.15
N GLY A 54 -13.37 6.61 -1.94
CA GLY A 54 -12.41 7.68 -1.63
C GLY A 54 -11.12 7.21 -0.91
N THR A 55 -11.02 5.93 -0.53
CA THR A 55 -9.75 5.36 -0.04
C THR A 55 -8.67 5.49 -1.11
N ARG A 56 -7.47 5.94 -0.70
CA ARG A 56 -6.28 6.02 -1.54
C ARG A 56 -5.09 5.43 -0.81
N VAL A 57 -4.19 4.80 -1.54
CA VAL A 57 -2.94 4.23 -1.00
C VAL A 57 -1.78 5.15 -1.37
N LEU A 58 -0.98 5.55 -0.39
CA LEU A 58 0.27 6.28 -0.60
C LEU A 58 1.44 5.31 -0.52
N ALA A 59 2.10 5.04 -1.64
CA ALA A 59 3.28 4.20 -1.71
C ALA A 59 4.55 5.06 -1.56
N THR A 60 5.36 4.73 -0.56
CA THR A 60 6.63 5.40 -0.27
C THR A 60 7.76 4.38 -0.13
N GLY A 61 9.00 4.85 -0.08
CA GLY A 61 10.19 4.00 -0.03
C GLY A 61 10.62 3.47 -1.39
N ARG A 62 11.77 2.80 -1.45
CA ARG A 62 12.44 2.47 -2.73
C ARG A 62 11.60 1.63 -3.70
N ALA A 63 10.78 0.72 -3.18
CA ALA A 63 9.95 -0.17 -4.02
C ALA A 63 8.87 0.59 -4.81
N SER A 64 8.52 1.82 -4.40
CA SER A 64 7.53 2.63 -5.12
C SER A 64 8.01 3.15 -6.48
N SER A 65 9.28 2.95 -6.82
CA SER A 65 9.80 3.19 -8.17
C SER A 65 9.34 2.15 -9.21
N ASN A 66 8.87 0.96 -8.78
CA ASN A 66 8.44 -0.11 -9.67
C ASN A 66 6.92 -0.10 -9.87
N LYS A 67 6.49 0.32 -11.07
CA LYS A 67 5.07 0.45 -11.42
C LYS A 67 4.30 -0.88 -11.38
N GLU A 68 4.94 -1.99 -11.73
CA GLU A 68 4.29 -3.31 -11.73
C GLU A 68 3.95 -3.75 -10.31
N ILE A 69 4.86 -3.51 -9.35
CA ILE A 69 4.59 -3.76 -7.93
C ILE A 69 3.44 -2.87 -7.45
N LEU A 70 3.41 -1.59 -7.85
CA LEU A 70 2.34 -0.67 -7.46
C LEU A 70 0.98 -1.02 -8.09
N GLN A 71 0.96 -1.60 -9.29
CA GLN A 71 -0.26 -2.10 -9.90
C GLN A 71 -0.83 -3.27 -9.10
N VAL A 72 0.01 -4.21 -8.68
CA VAL A 72 -0.42 -5.31 -7.80
C VAL A 72 -0.94 -4.79 -6.46
N LEU A 73 -0.28 -3.78 -5.88
CA LEU A 73 -0.77 -3.12 -4.65
C LEU A 73 -2.16 -2.51 -4.86
N SER A 74 -2.37 -1.79 -5.97
CA SER A 74 -3.65 -1.19 -6.32
C SER A 74 -4.75 -2.23 -6.48
N ASP A 75 -4.43 -3.34 -7.16
CA ASP A 75 -5.32 -4.47 -7.37
C ASP A 75 -5.67 -5.22 -6.06
N VAL A 76 -4.76 -5.30 -5.10
CA VAL A 76 -5.00 -5.96 -3.79
C VAL A 76 -5.85 -5.09 -2.88
N PHE A 77 -5.54 -3.80 -2.78
CA PHE A 77 -6.28 -2.85 -1.94
C PHE A 77 -7.54 -2.31 -2.59
N ASN A 78 -7.80 -2.66 -3.85
CA ASN A 78 -8.92 -2.15 -4.65
C ASN A 78 -9.04 -0.61 -4.56
N ALA A 79 -7.90 0.07 -4.57
CA ALA A 79 -7.80 1.52 -4.38
C ALA A 79 -6.71 2.13 -5.27
N PRO A 80 -6.86 3.39 -5.72
CA PRO A 80 -5.82 4.08 -6.47
C PRO A 80 -4.56 4.25 -5.62
N VAL A 81 -3.39 4.02 -6.24
CA VAL A 81 -2.09 4.16 -5.62
C VAL A 81 -1.40 5.42 -6.11
N TYR A 82 -0.90 6.21 -5.18
CA TYR A 82 -0.16 7.43 -5.43
C TYR A 82 1.26 7.33 -4.87
N THR A 83 2.18 8.07 -5.46
CA THR A 83 3.56 8.24 -4.96
C THR A 83 3.86 9.71 -4.74
N ILE A 84 4.71 9.99 -3.76
CA ILE A 84 5.29 11.31 -3.56
C ILE A 84 6.79 11.16 -3.78
N ASP A 85 7.36 11.99 -4.65
CA ASP A 85 8.79 11.98 -4.93
C ASP A 85 9.52 12.77 -3.83
N LEU A 86 9.74 12.09 -2.70
CA LEU A 86 10.38 12.65 -1.52
C LEU A 86 11.26 11.60 -0.87
N SER A 87 12.58 11.78 -0.99
CA SER A 87 13.60 10.92 -0.41
C SER A 87 13.56 10.89 1.13
N ASP A 88 13.12 12.00 1.75
CA ASP A 88 13.24 12.23 3.20
C ASP A 88 11.89 12.60 3.84
N SER A 89 10.87 11.75 3.64
CA SER A 89 9.51 11.98 4.17
C SER A 89 9.48 12.18 5.69
N THR A 90 10.37 11.51 6.44
CA THR A 90 10.51 11.70 7.90
C THR A 90 10.99 13.10 8.25
N CYS A 91 12.05 13.60 7.59
CA CYS A 91 12.57 14.94 7.83
C CYS A 91 11.53 16.01 7.49
N LEU A 92 10.85 15.84 6.34
CA LEU A 92 9.80 16.77 5.92
C LEU A 92 8.61 16.77 6.90
N GLY A 93 8.17 15.59 7.35
CA GLY A 93 7.10 15.47 8.35
C GLY A 93 7.45 16.15 9.67
N SER A 94 8.69 16.00 10.14
CA SER A 94 9.17 16.70 11.34
C SER A 94 9.19 18.22 11.16
N ALA A 95 9.63 18.72 9.99
CA ALA A 95 9.61 20.15 9.70
C ALA A 95 8.19 20.72 9.67
N TYR A 96 7.23 20.02 9.05
CA TYR A 96 5.82 20.41 9.07
C TYR A 96 5.23 20.42 10.48
N ARG A 97 5.59 19.45 11.31
CA ARG A 97 5.15 19.43 12.71
C ARG A 97 5.75 20.55 13.54
N ALA A 98 7.01 20.91 13.32
CA ALA A 98 7.63 22.05 13.98
C ALA A 98 6.94 23.37 13.58
N LEU A 99 6.68 23.55 12.28
CA LEU A 99 5.93 24.70 11.78
C LEU A 99 4.51 24.74 12.36
N HIS A 100 3.83 23.61 12.45
CA HIS A 100 2.50 23.53 13.06
C HIS A 100 2.52 23.97 14.52
N GLY A 101 3.55 23.60 15.29
CA GLY A 101 3.73 24.06 16.67
C GLY A 101 3.79 25.59 16.80
N LEU A 102 4.39 26.29 15.83
CA LEU A 102 4.49 27.76 15.84
C LEU A 102 3.16 28.47 15.57
N VAL A 103 2.26 27.85 14.81
CA VAL A 103 0.97 28.47 14.40
C VAL A 103 -0.24 27.88 15.12
N ALA A 104 -0.03 26.89 15.99
CA ALA A 104 -1.10 26.17 16.68
C ALA A 104 -1.95 27.09 17.57
N GLU A 105 -1.33 28.04 18.28
CA GLU A 105 -2.03 29.00 19.15
C GLU A 105 -2.96 29.94 18.37
N SER A 106 -2.71 30.13 17.07
CA SER A 106 -3.57 30.90 16.17
C SER A 106 -4.77 30.10 15.65
N GLY A 107 -4.96 28.86 16.12
CA GLY A 107 -6.05 27.98 15.72
C GLY A 107 -5.86 27.28 14.37
N ALA A 108 -4.68 27.39 13.75
CA ALA A 108 -4.40 26.76 12.46
C ALA A 108 -4.34 25.23 12.60
N SER A 109 -5.05 24.52 11.71
CA SER A 109 -5.00 23.05 11.67
C SER A 109 -3.71 22.56 11.01
N PHE A 110 -3.34 21.30 11.27
CA PHE A 110 -2.20 20.70 10.57
C PHE A 110 -2.41 20.66 9.05
N VAL A 111 -3.65 20.46 8.61
CA VAL A 111 -4.01 20.48 7.19
C VAL A 111 -3.69 21.84 6.57
N ASP A 112 -3.97 22.94 7.27
CA ASP A 112 -3.66 24.29 6.80
C ASP A 112 -2.15 24.50 6.58
N VAL A 113 -1.34 23.96 7.49
CA VAL A 113 0.13 24.03 7.43
C VAL A 113 0.67 23.30 6.19
N VAL A 114 0.09 22.15 5.85
CA VAL A 114 0.57 21.32 4.74
C VAL A 114 -0.15 21.60 3.41
N LYS A 115 -1.01 22.62 3.32
CA LYS A 115 -1.76 22.98 2.09
C LYS A 115 -0.89 23.19 0.84
N LYS A 116 0.37 23.60 1.02
CA LYS A 116 1.32 23.83 -0.06
C LYS A 116 2.30 22.67 -0.26
N ALA A 117 2.09 21.55 0.44
CA ALA A 117 2.93 20.38 0.26
C ALA A 117 2.79 19.83 -1.18
N PRO A 118 3.83 19.18 -1.71
CA PRO A 118 3.74 18.53 -3.01
C PRO A 118 2.57 17.55 -3.09
N GLU A 119 1.76 17.67 -4.13
CA GLU A 119 0.63 16.79 -4.35
C GLU A 119 1.10 15.38 -4.74
N PRO A 120 0.51 14.31 -4.18
CA PRO A 120 0.79 12.95 -4.59
C PRO A 120 0.42 12.71 -6.06
N ARG A 121 1.29 12.01 -6.80
CA ARG A 121 1.05 11.64 -8.19
C ARG A 121 0.37 10.28 -8.25
N LEU A 122 -0.75 10.19 -8.96
CA LEU A 122 -1.40 8.91 -9.27
C LEU A 122 -0.50 8.07 -10.19
N VAL A 123 -0.29 6.81 -9.83
CA VAL A 123 0.60 5.91 -10.59
C VAL A 123 -0.03 4.57 -10.96
N ALA A 124 -1.06 4.13 -10.23
CA ALA A 124 -1.82 2.93 -10.57
C ALA A 124 -3.28 3.05 -10.14
N THR A 125 -4.16 2.42 -10.90
CA THR A 125 -5.59 2.29 -10.59
C THR A 125 -5.99 0.82 -10.67
N PRO A 126 -6.95 0.34 -9.85
CA PRO A 126 -7.30 -1.07 -9.84
C PRO A 126 -7.82 -1.54 -11.20
N HIS A 127 -7.41 -2.72 -11.65
CA HIS A 127 -7.95 -3.31 -12.86
C HIS A 127 -9.44 -3.67 -12.67
N PRO A 128 -10.33 -3.32 -13.63
CA PRO A 128 -11.78 -3.58 -13.51
C PRO A 128 -12.14 -5.04 -13.21
N LYS A 129 -11.39 -5.99 -13.80
CA LYS A 129 -11.59 -7.43 -13.61
C LYS A 129 -11.27 -7.90 -12.18
N VAL A 130 -10.36 -7.22 -11.48
CA VAL A 130 -9.94 -7.57 -10.11
C VAL A 130 -10.88 -6.98 -9.08
N MET A 131 -11.47 -5.80 -9.36
CA MET A 131 -12.43 -5.14 -8.46
C MET A 131 -13.63 -6.04 -8.11
N MET A 132 -14.01 -6.95 -9.01
CA MET A 132 -15.14 -7.85 -8.84
C MET A 132 -14.80 -9.13 -8.05
N MET A 133 -13.51 -9.48 -7.96
CA MET A 133 -13.03 -10.75 -7.37
C MET A 133 -12.60 -10.60 -5.90
N ARG A 134 -12.29 -9.38 -5.44
CA ARG A 134 -11.66 -9.12 -4.13
C ARG A 134 -12.52 -8.24 -3.22
N ALA A 135 -13.74 -8.73 -2.92
CA ALA A 135 -14.62 -8.22 -1.86
C ALA A 135 -13.91 -8.23 -0.48
N PRO A 136 -14.49 -7.67 0.60
CA PRO A 136 -13.91 -7.80 1.94
C PRO A 136 -13.65 -9.27 2.26
N LEU A 137 -12.46 -9.58 2.79
CA LEU A 137 -12.09 -10.91 3.27
C LEU A 137 -12.90 -11.30 4.52
#